data_AF-A0A3D9SJ31-F1
#
_entry.id   AF-A0A3D9SJ31-F1
#
_cell.length_a   1.000
_cell.length_b   1.000
_cell.length_c   1.000
_cell.angle_alpha   90.00
_cell.angle_beta   90.00
_cell.angle_gamma   90.00
#
_symmetry.space_group_name_H-M   'P 1'
#
loop_
_entity.id
_entity.type
_entity.pdbx_description
1 polymer ?
#
loop_
_entity_poly.entity_id
_entity_poly.type
_entity_poly.pdbx_seq_one_letter_code
_entity_poly.pdbx_strand_id
1 'polypeptide(L)' 'MIAQIGGYWLMLGAWSFISIRSLLARKKKREAALYGVIMLMGAVLGSFCLAHKDLPGFTIPFKLLFEPIGMKLLRHS' A
#
# COMPACT_ATOMS: atom_id res chain seq x y z
N MET A 1 -8.52 -8.05 14.41
CA MET A 1 -7.19 -7.43 14.43
C MET A 1 -6.16 -8.29 13.71
N ILE A 2 -5.38 -9.12 14.42
CA ILE A 2 -4.29 -9.93 13.86
C ILE A 2 -4.76 -10.94 12.79
N ALA A 3 -5.91 -11.59 12.98
CA ALA A 3 -6.44 -12.53 12.00
C ALA A 3 -6.87 -11.85 10.68
N GLN A 4 -7.39 -10.62 10.73
CA GLN A 4 -7.77 -9.86 9.52
C GLN A 4 -6.55 -9.35 8.76
N ILE A 5 -5.55 -8.82 9.48
CA ILE A 5 -4.30 -8.35 8.89
C ILE A 5 -3.51 -9.54 8.32
N GLY A 6 -3.43 -10.64 9.07
CA GLY A 6 -2.78 -11.88 8.63
C GLY A 6 -3.47 -12.50 7.41
N GLY A 7 -4.80 -12.55 7.39
CA GLY A 7 -5.58 -13.02 6.24
C GLY A 7 -5.39 -12.12 5.01
N TYR A 8 -5.39 -10.80 5.20
CA TYR A 8 -5.13 -9.83 4.13
C TYR A 8 -3.75 -10.03 3.51
N TRP A 9 -2.70 -10.16 4.34
CA TRP A 9 -1.33 -10.40 3.87
C TRP A 9 -1.16 -11.75 3.17
N LEU A 10 -1.78 -12.82 3.69
CA LEU A 10 -1.76 -14.14 3.04
C LEU A 10 -2.42 -14.11 1.66
N MET A 11 -3.60 -13.48 1.57
CA MET A 11 -4.37 -13.42 0.33
C MET A 11 -3.69 -12.52 -0.71
N LEU A 12 -3.16 -11.37 -0.30
CA LEU A 12 -2.37 -10.49 -1.17
C LEU A 12 -1.05 -11.14 -1.61
N GLY A 13 -0.34 -11.78 -0.68
CA GLY A 13 0.91 -12.47 -0.97
C GLY A 13 0.72 -13.58 -1.98
N ALA A 14 -0.29 -14.44 -1.78
CA ALA A 14 -0.63 -15.50 -2.70
C ALA A 14 -1.02 -14.95 -4.09
N TRP A 15 -1.88 -13.93 -4.13
CA TRP A 15 -2.29 -13.31 -5.40
C TRP A 15 -1.13 -12.64 -6.13
N SER A 16 -0.28 -11.91 -5.40
CA SER A 16 0.92 -11.27 -5.93
C SER A 16 1.89 -12.29 -6.51
N PHE A 17 2.11 -13.39 -5.78
CA PHE A 17 3.00 -14.45 -6.22
C PHE A 17 2.50 -15.11 -7.51
N ILE A 18 1.21 -15.43 -7.61
CA ILE A 18 0.60 -16.00 -8.81
C ILE A 18 0.71 -15.02 -9.99
N SER A 19 0.41 -13.74 -9.75
CA SER A 19 0.41 -12.71 -10.79
C SER A 19 1.81 -12.42 -11.31
N ILE A 20 2.80 -12.27 -10.42
CA ILE A 20 4.22 -12.11 -10.79
C ILE A 20 4.71 -13.33 -11.56
N ARG A 21 4.38 -14.55 -11.12
CA ARG A 21 4.79 -15.79 -11.80
C ARG A 21 4.18 -15.89 -13.20
N SER A 22 2.93 -15.47 -13.37
CA SER A 22 2.25 -15.39 -14.67
C SER A 22 2.91 -14.35 -15.61
N LEU A 23 3.23 -13.16 -15.11
CA LEU A 23 3.94 -12.13 -15.89
C LEU A 23 5.37 -12.55 -16.25
N LEU A 24 6.05 -13.25 -15.34
CA LEU A 24 7.40 -13.75 -15.55
C LEU A 24 7.42 -14.89 -16.58
N ALA A 25 6.41 -15.77 -16.58
CA ALA A 25 6.23 -16.81 -17.59
C ALA A 25 6.04 -16.23 -19.00
N ARG A 26 5.47 -15.02 -19.10
CA ARG A 26 5.36 -14.26 -20.38
C ARG A 26 6.63 -13.47 -20.74
N LYS A 27 7.75 -13.65 -20.04
CA LYS A 27 9.03 -12.90 -20.18
C LYS A 27 8.90 -11.38 -20.04
N LYS A 28 7.79 -10.86 -19.52
CA LYS A 28 7.53 -9.42 -19.40
C LYS A 28 8.07 -8.86 -18.09
N LYS A 29 9.40 -8.89 -17.95
CA LYS A 29 10.12 -8.48 -16.71
C LYS A 29 9.81 -7.04 -16.27
N ARG A 30 9.62 -6.12 -17.21
CA ARG A 30 9.30 -4.70 -16.94
C ARG A 30 7.90 -4.52 -16.37
N GLU A 31 6.93 -5.25 -16.93
CA GLU A 31 5.55 -5.25 -16.41
C GLU A 31 5.49 -5.93 -15.04
N ALA A 32 6.27 -7.00 -14.82
CA ALA A 32 6.35 -7.66 -13.52
C ALA A 32 6.92 -6.73 -12.43
N ALA A 33 7.93 -5.92 -12.76
CA ALA A 33 8.50 -4.94 -11.85
C ALA A 33 7.48 -3.82 -11.50
N LEU A 34 6.81 -3.26 -12.52
CA LEU A 34 5.74 -2.26 -12.31
C LEU A 34 4.59 -2.85 -11.48
N TYR A 35 4.17 -4.07 -11.79
CA TYR A 35 3.13 -4.76 -11.06
C TYR A 35 3.52 -4.97 -9.60
N GLY A 36 4.75 -5.40 -9.33
CA GLY A 36 5.29 -5.53 -7.97
C GLY A 36 5.28 -4.23 -7.19
N VAL A 37 5.70 -3.12 -7.81
CA VAL A 37 5.69 -1.78 -7.18
C VAL A 37 4.26 -1.34 -6.84
N ILE A 38 3.33 -1.47 -7.78
CA ILE A 38 1.92 -1.10 -7.56
C ILE A 38 1.28 -1.98 -6.48
N MET A 39 1.57 -3.28 -6.49
CA MET A 39 1.14 -4.24 -5.46
C MET A 39 1.64 -3.83 -4.08
N LEU A 40 2.92 -3.49 -3.96
CA LEU A 40 3.53 -3.11 -2.69
C LEU A 40 2.95 -1.79 -2.17
N MET A 41 2.72 -0.82 -3.06
CA MET A 41 2.04 0.43 -2.73
C MET A 41 0.59 0.19 -2.26
N GLY A 42 -0.14 -0.68 -2.96
CA GLY A 42 -1.50 -1.07 -2.59
C GLY A 42 -1.58 -1.82 -1.26
N ALA A 43 -0.61 -2.71 -0.98
CA ALA A 43 -0.53 -3.45 0.28
C ALA A 43 -0.25 -2.51 1.47
N VAL A 44 0.61 -1.51 1.29
CA VAL A 44 0.88 -0.47 2.29
C VAL A 44 -0.39 0.36 2.55
N LEU A 45 -1.05 0.84 1.48
CA LEU A 45 -2.27 1.64 1.59
C LEU A 45 -3.43 0.85 2.21
N GLY A 46 -3.61 -0.42 1.86
CA GLY A 46 -4.67 -1.25 2.42
C GLY A 46 -4.37 -1.70 3.85
N SER A 47 -3.10 -1.92 4.22
CA SER A 47 -2.71 -2.11 5.63
C SER A 47 -3.02 -0.87 6.45
N PHE A 48 -2.76 0.32 5.91
CA PHE A 48 -3.10 1.60 6.52
C PHE A 48 -4.62 1.80 6.68
N CYS A 49 -5.40 1.40 5.67
CA CYS A 49 -6.87 1.45 5.71
C CYS A 49 -7.46 0.45 6.72
N LEU A 50 -6.87 -0.75 6.84
CA LEU A 50 -7.26 -1.74 7.84
C LEU A 50 -6.89 -1.29 9.26
N ALA A 51 -5.72 -0.68 9.44
CA ALA A 51 -5.33 -0.05 10.71
C ALA A 51 -6.22 1.16 11.05
N HIS A 52 -6.76 1.84 10.05
CA HIS A 52 -7.66 2.97 10.24
C HIS A 52 -9.07 2.57 10.74
N LYS A 53 -9.56 1.37 10.42
CA LYS A 53 -10.84 0.87 10.97
C LYS A 53 -10.86 0.77 12.50
N ASP A 54 -9.70 0.74 13.14
CA ASP A 54 -9.54 0.67 14.60
C ASP A 54 -9.23 2.02 15.28
N LEU A 55 -8.96 3.07 14.51
CA LEU A 55 -8.79 4.42 15.05
C LEU A 55 -9.93 5.34 14.60
N PRO A 56 -10.76 5.86 15.53
CA PRO A 56 -11.75 6.86 15.18
C PRO A 56 -11.01 8.13 14.74
N GLY A 57 -11.09 8.45 13.44
CA GLY A 57 -10.59 9.71 12.90
C GLY A 57 -9.59 9.56 11.76
N PHE A 58 -10.12 9.60 10.53
CA PHE A 58 -9.41 9.74 9.25
C PHE A 58 -8.45 10.96 9.20
N THR A 59 -8.57 11.86 10.19
CA THR A 59 -7.87 13.14 10.27
C THR A 59 -6.41 13.03 10.71
N ILE A 60 -6.03 12.04 11.52
CA ILE A 60 -4.73 12.04 12.22
C ILE A 60 -3.57 11.62 11.30
N PRO A 61 -3.68 10.54 10.52
CA PRO A 61 -2.56 10.09 9.70
C PRO A 61 -2.38 10.97 8.45
N PHE A 62 -3.50 11.47 7.90
CA PHE A 62 -3.49 12.43 6.80
C PHE A 62 -2.88 13.75 7.22
N LYS A 63 -3.16 14.24 8.45
CA LYS A 63 -2.39 15.32 9.08
C LYS A 63 -0.91 14.96 9.13
N LEU A 64 -0.52 13.82 9.70
CA LEU A 64 0.90 13.51 9.88
C LEU A 64 1.69 13.45 8.56
N LEU A 65 1.07 12.99 7.48
CA LEU A 65 1.68 12.90 6.15
C LEU A 65 1.67 14.24 5.39
N PHE A 66 0.56 14.99 5.45
CA PHE A 66 0.37 16.23 4.69
C PHE A 66 0.76 17.52 5.45
N GLU A 67 0.84 17.50 6.78
CA GLU A 67 1.29 18.63 7.61
C GLU A 67 2.74 19.03 7.32
N PRO A 68 3.73 18.11 7.20
CA PRO A 68 5.09 18.50 6.79
C PRO A 68 5.16 18.99 5.34
N ILE A 69 4.28 18.50 4.46
CA ILE A 69 4.20 18.94 3.06
C ILE A 69 3.57 20.34 2.97
N GLY A 70 2.50 20.59 3.73
CA GLY A 70 1.83 21.89 3.83
C GLY A 70 2.70 22.97 4.49
N MET A 71 3.46 22.61 5.52
CA MET A 71 4.45 23.52 6.13
C MET A 71 5.56 23.92 5.15
N LYS A 72 6.01 23.00 4.29
CA LYS A 72 7.00 23.32 3.25
C LYS A 72 6.41 24.22 2.17
N LEU A 73 5.15 24.04 1.80
CA LEU A 73 4.46 24.87 0.81
C LEU A 73 4.23 26.31 1.31
N LEU A 74 3.76 26.46 2.55
CA LEU A 74 3.48 27.76 3.18
C LEU A 74 4.75 28.59 3.46
N ARG A 75 5.91 27.95 3.61
CA ARG A 75 7.20 28.64 3.80
C ARG A 75 7.75 29.26 2.50
N HIS A 76 7.16 28.93 1.36
CA HIS A 76 7.61 29.39 0.04
C HIS A 76 6.63 30.42 -0.58
N SER A 77 5.68 30.94 0.20
CA SER A 77 4.76 32.02 -0.21
C SER A 77 5.06 33.31 0.52
#